data_AF-A0A2N4YQI5-F1
#
_entry.id   AF-A0A2N4YQI5-F1
#
_cell.length_a   1.000
_cell.length_b   1.000
_cell.length_c   1.000
_cell.angle_alpha   90.00
_cell.angle_beta   90.00
_cell.angle_gamma   90.00
#
_symmetry.space_group_name_H-M   'P 1'
#
loop_
_entity.id
_entity.type
_entity.pdbx_description
1 polymer ?
#
loop_
_entity_poly.entity_id
_entity_poly.type
_entity_poly.pdbx_seq_one_letter_code
_entity_poly.pdbx_strand_id
1 'polypeptide(L)'
;MKLHFESDLTYQKNAITSVCDLFEGQEKWESEMTVLAPAQGALSFEGATGSMPVNPQIPEDDVLLKNLNNVQLKNQLPPSPVLDSHDFTVE
;
A
#
# COMPACT_ATOMS: atom_id res chain seq x y z
N MET A 1 12.20 17.71 25.75
CA MET A 1 11.27 16.60 25.48
C MET A 1 12.07 15.37 25.10
N LYS A 2 11.75 14.20 25.65
CA LYS A 2 12.26 12.91 25.15
C LYS A 2 11.10 12.26 24.38
N LEU A 3 11.25 12.12 23.08
CA LEU A 3 10.34 11.34 22.26
C LEU A 3 10.63 9.86 22.52
N HIS A 4 9.63 9.11 22.95
CA HIS A 4 9.71 7.67 23.14
C HIS A 4 8.73 7.03 22.16
N PHE A 5 9.22 6.11 21.34
CA PHE A 5 8.40 5.38 20.38
C PHE A 5 7.98 4.05 21.01
N GLU A 6 6.68 3.78 21.01
CA GLU A 6 6.11 2.50 21.41
C GLU A 6 5.59 1.79 20.16
N SER A 7 6.20 0.66 19.82
CA SER A 7 5.94 -0.09 18.58
C SER A 7 4.72 -1.01 18.64
N ASP A 8 4.27 -1.37 19.84
CA ASP A 8 3.41 -2.54 20.06
C ASP A 8 2.02 -2.20 20.58
N LEU A 9 1.56 -1.00 20.28
CA LEU A 9 0.23 -0.53 20.66
C LEU A 9 -0.84 -1.17 19.79
N THR A 10 -1.83 -1.82 20.42
CA THR A 10 -2.87 -2.58 19.72
C THR A 10 -3.69 -1.73 18.76
N TYR A 11 -4.01 -0.49 19.14
CA TYR A 11 -4.78 0.42 18.29
C TYR A 11 -3.99 0.83 17.03
N GLN A 12 -2.66 0.96 17.12
CA GLN A 12 -1.82 1.23 15.95
C GLN A 12 -1.82 0.03 14.99
N LYS A 13 -1.72 -1.19 15.53
CA LYS A 13 -1.82 -2.41 14.74
C LYS A 13 -3.18 -2.53 14.06
N ASN A 14 -4.27 -2.23 14.78
CA ASN A 14 -5.63 -2.25 14.21
C ASN A 14 -5.80 -1.23 13.09
N ALA A 15 -5.25 -0.02 13.24
CA ALA A 15 -5.27 1.00 12.20
C ALA A 15 -4.52 0.53 10.94
N ILE A 16 -3.31 -0.01 11.10
CA ILE A 16 -2.51 -0.56 9.99
C ILE A 16 -3.27 -1.71 9.31
N THR A 17 -3.81 -2.66 10.09
CA THR A 17 -4.58 -3.78 9.55
C THR A 17 -5.81 -3.31 8.77
N SER A 18 -6.52 -2.28 9.24
CA SER A 18 -7.69 -1.74 8.54
C SER A 18 -7.32 -1.16 7.16
N VAL A 19 -6.14 -0.54 7.04
CA VAL A 19 -5.63 -0.05 5.76
C VAL A 19 -5.20 -1.21 4.86
N CYS A 20 -4.50 -2.22 5.40
CA CYS A 20 -4.08 -3.38 4.63
C CYS A 20 -5.27 -4.20 4.09
N ASP A 21 -6.29 -4.42 4.93
CA ASP A 21 -7.49 -5.20 4.59
C ASP A 21 -8.30 -4.55 3.45
N LEU A 22 -8.18 -3.23 3.25
CA LEU A 22 -8.82 -2.53 2.13
C LEU A 22 -8.31 -3.02 0.77
N PHE A 23 -7.05 -3.42 0.69
CA PHE A 23 -6.40 -3.89 -0.54
C PHE A 23 -6.24 -5.42 -0.59
N GLU A 24 -7.02 -6.14 0.23
CA GLU A 24 -7.01 -7.60 0.24
C GLU A 24 -7.35 -8.17 -1.15
N GLY A 25 -6.57 -9.16 -1.60
CA GLY A 25 -6.72 -9.80 -2.91
C GLY A 25 -5.87 -9.18 -4.02
N GLN A 26 -5.14 -8.09 -3.77
CA GLN A 26 -4.13 -7.61 -4.72
C GLN A 26 -2.95 -8.58 -4.80
N GLU A 27 -2.49 -8.85 -6.03
CA GLU A 27 -1.26 -9.62 -6.24
C GLU A 27 -0.05 -8.85 -5.71
N LYS A 28 0.93 -9.60 -5.20
CA LYS A 28 2.21 -9.02 -4.81
C LYS A 28 2.96 -8.61 -6.07
N TRP A 29 3.23 -7.31 -6.19
CA TRP A 29 4.05 -6.79 -7.27
C TRP A 29 5.52 -6.89 -6.89
N GLU A 30 6.30 -7.65 -7.65
CA GLU A 30 7.76 -7.72 -7.51
C GLU A 30 8.43 -7.10 -8.75
N SER A 31 9.39 -6.21 -8.51
CA SER A 31 10.27 -5.69 -9.56
C SER A 31 11.62 -6.38 -9.45
N GLU A 32 12.02 -7.12 -10.48
CA GLU A 32 13.39 -7.59 -10.58
C GLU A 32 14.27 -6.47 -11.15
N MET A 33 14.99 -5.78 -10.27
CA MET A 33 15.94 -4.75 -10.67
C MET A 33 17.32 -5.39 -10.93
N THR A 34 17.67 -5.52 -12.21
CA THR A 34 19.01 -5.96 -12.60
C THR A 34 19.97 -4.77 -12.60
N VAL A 35 20.92 -4.75 -11.67
CA VAL A 35 22.03 -3.78 -11.68
C VAL A 35 23.14 -4.33 -12.57
N LEU A 36 23.35 -3.72 -13.73
CA LEU A 36 24.49 -4.05 -14.60
C LEU A 36 25.76 -3.36 -14.09
N ALA A 37 26.88 -4.09 -14.06
CA ALA A 37 28.17 -3.49 -13.76
C ALA A 37 28.52 -2.43 -14.83
N PRO A 38 28.98 -1.23 -14.45
CA PRO A 38 29.31 -0.20 -15.42
C PRO A 38 30.44 -0.67 -16.33
N ALA A 39 30.26 -0.51 -17.64
CA ALA A 39 31.36 -0.65 -18.59
C ALA A 39 32.45 0.38 -18.23
N GLN A 40 33.71 -0.06 -18.21
CA GLN A 40 34.86 0.73 -17.80
C GLN A 40 34.85 2.12 -18.48
N GLY A 41 34.64 3.17 -17.69
CA GLY A 41 34.72 4.57 -18.13
C GLY A 41 33.39 5.33 -18.28
N ALA A 42 32.23 4.69 -18.13
CA ALA A 42 30.94 5.39 -18.15
C ALA A 42 30.21 5.27 -16.80
N LEU A 43 30.29 6.33 -15.97
CA LEU A 43 29.42 6.52 -14.81
C LEU A 43 28.05 7.07 -15.26
N SER A 44 27.37 6.33 -16.14
CA SER A 44 26.00 6.69 -16.55
C SER A 44 25.01 5.89 -15.71
N PHE A 45 24.69 6.41 -14.51
CA PHE A 45 23.65 5.85 -13.64
C PHE A 45 22.26 5.88 -14.31
N GLU A 46 22.06 6.83 -15.23
CA GLU A 46 20.82 7.03 -16.01
C GLU A 46 20.46 5.89 -16.97
N GLY A 47 21.39 4.96 -17.26
CA GLY A 47 21.15 3.79 -18.10
C GLY A 47 21.43 2.44 -17.44
N ALA A 48 21.96 2.43 -16.21
CA ALA A 48 22.34 1.22 -15.47
C ALA A 48 21.18 0.61 -14.65
N THR A 49 20.04 1.32 -14.59
CA THR A 49 18.87 0.94 -13.81
C THR A 49 17.65 0.85 -14.75
N GLY A 50 17.45 -0.32 -15.34
CA GLY A 50 16.27 -0.62 -16.17
C GLY A 50 14.98 -0.82 -15.37
N SER A 51 14.84 -0.17 -14.22
CA SER A 51 13.69 -0.35 -13.34
C SER A 51 12.73 0.83 -13.49
N MET A 52 11.64 0.62 -14.22
CA MET A 52 10.46 1.46 -13.98
C MET A 52 9.98 1.25 -12.54
N PRO A 53 9.50 2.29 -11.84
CA PRO A 53 8.80 2.08 -10.58
C PRO A 53 7.62 1.14 -10.82
N VAL A 54 7.58 0.03 -10.10
CA VAL A 54 6.42 -0.86 -10.11
C VAL A 54 5.35 -0.23 -9.24
N ASN A 55 4.47 0.53 -9.88
CA ASN A 55 3.25 0.99 -9.23
C ASN A 55 2.21 -0.14 -9.33
N PRO A 56 1.77 -0.72 -8.20
CA PRO A 56 0.66 -1.65 -8.21
C PRO A 56 -0.58 -0.96 -8.82
N GLN A 57 -1.31 -1.68 -9.65
CA GLN A 57 -2.60 -1.18 -10.15
C GLN A 57 -3.59 -1.11 -8.98
N ILE A 58 -4.34 0.00 -8.92
CA ILE A 58 -5.44 0.15 -7.96
C ILE A 58 -6.52 -0.87 -8.32
N PRO A 59 -7.16 -1.56 -7.34
CA PRO A 59 -8.24 -2.50 -7.63
C PRO A 59 -9.40 -1.80 -8.32
N GLU A 60 -10.25 -2.56 -9.00
CA GLU A 60 -11.53 -2.03 -9.49
C GLU A 60 -12.41 -1.54 -8.33
N ASP A 61 -13.19 -0.49 -8.59
CA ASP A 61 -14.02 0.17 -7.57
C ASP A 61 -14.99 -0.80 -6.87
N ASP A 62 -15.53 -1.79 -7.59
CA ASP A 62 -16.41 -2.81 -7.02
C ASP A 62 -15.70 -3.70 -6.00
N VAL A 63 -14.43 -4.04 -6.26
CA VAL A 63 -13.59 -4.82 -5.34
C VAL A 63 -13.24 -3.97 -4.13
N LEU A 64 -12.86 -2.71 -4.35
CA LEU A 64 -12.50 -1.79 -3.28
C LEU A 64 -13.69 -1.49 -2.37
N LEU A 65 -14.89 -1.29 -2.93
CA LEU A 65 -16.13 -1.09 -2.19
C LEU A 65 -16.48 -2.33 -1.36
N LYS A 66 -16.31 -3.53 -1.90
CA LYS A 66 -16.53 -4.77 -1.15
C LYS A 66 -15.56 -4.89 0.04
N ASN A 67 -14.29 -4.60 -0.17
CA ASN A 67 -13.28 -4.65 0.89
C ASN A 67 -13.53 -3.57 1.95
N LEU A 68 -13.90 -2.35 1.53
CA LEU A 68 -14.30 -1.26 2.42
C LEU A 68 -15.45 -1.69 3.34
N ASN A 69 -16.50 -2.30 2.77
CA ASN A 69 -17.63 -2.80 3.54
C ASN A 69 -17.21 -3.88 4.56
N ASN A 70 -16.30 -4.79 4.19
CA ASN A 70 -15.77 -5.80 5.11
C ASN A 70 -15.00 -5.16 6.28
N VAL A 71 -14.14 -4.17 6.00
CA VAL A 71 -13.38 -3.42 7.01
C VAL A 71 -14.32 -2.64 7.93
N GLN A 72 -15.33 -1.97 7.36
CA GLN A 72 -16.34 -1.24 8.13
C GLN A 72 -17.08 -2.17 9.09
N LEU A 73 -17.57 -3.32 8.60
CA LEU A 73 -18.25 -4.31 9.44
C LEU A 73 -17.36 -4.87 10.54
N LYS A 74 -16.08 -5.16 10.23
CA LYS A 74 -15.09 -5.64 11.20
C LYS A 74 -14.83 -4.62 12.30
N ASN A 75 -14.84 -3.33 11.95
CA ASN A 75 -14.64 -2.21 12.87
C ASN A 75 -15.96 -1.65 13.45
N GLN A 76 -17.10 -2.31 13.22
CA GLN A 76 -18.43 -1.91 13.72
C GLN A 76 -18.89 -0.52 13.20
N LEU A 77 -18.44 -0.13 12.02
CA LEU A 77 -18.86 1.06 11.30
C LEU A 77 -20.01 0.74 10.33
N PRO A 78 -20.90 1.72 10.05
CA PRO A 78 -21.95 1.53 9.06
C PRO A 78 -21.36 1.33 7.66
N PRO A 79 -21.82 0.32 6.89
CA PRO A 79 -21.33 0.06 5.55
C PRO A 79 -21.70 1.19 4.58
N SER A 80 -20.74 1.60 3.74
CA SER A 80 -20.96 2.61 2.70
C SER A 80 -21.65 1.99 1.47
N PRO A 81 -22.74 2.60 0.96
CA PRO A 81 -23.47 2.05 -0.19
C PRO A 81 -22.75 2.24 -1.52
N VAL A 82 -21.91 3.27 -1.64
CA VAL A 82 -21.16 3.64 -2.84
C VAL A 82 -19.76 4.12 -2.46
N LEU A 83 -18.83 4.02 -3.42
CA LEU A 83 -17.49 4.55 -3.28
C LEU A 83 -17.46 5.98 -3.85
N ASP A 84 -17.53 6.99 -2.99
CA ASP A 84 -17.58 8.40 -3.40
C ASP A 84 -16.20 8.94 -3.83
N SER A 85 -15.13 8.45 -3.22
CA SER A 85 -13.73 8.81 -3.53
C SER A 85 -12.79 7.65 -3.15
N HIS A 86 -11.55 7.71 -3.64
CA HIS A 86 -10.43 6.89 -3.18
C HIS A 86 -9.71 7.47 -1.95
N ASP A 87 -10.31 8.47 -1.29
CA ASP A 87 -9.83 9.05 -0.05
C ASP A 87 -10.44 8.34 1.16
N PHE A 88 -9.60 7.76 2.01
CA PHE A 88 -10.02 7.01 3.20
C PHE A 88 -9.51 7.68 4.48
N THR A 89 -10.34 7.66 5.52
CA THR A 89 -10.00 8.16 6.86
C THR A 89 -9.89 6.99 7.83
N VAL A 90 -8.90 7.05 8.72
CA VAL A 90 -8.70 6.08 9.81
C VAL A 90 -8.73 6.86 11.12
N GLU A 91 -9.58 6.43 12.04
CA GLU A 91 -9.85 7.07 13.33
C GLU A 91 -9.91 6.05 14.47
#